data_AF-A0A136PWE7-F1
#
_entry.id   AF-A0A136PWE7-F1
#
_cell.length_a   1.000
_cell.length_b   1.000
_cell.length_c   1.000
_cell.angle_alpha   90.00
_cell.angle_beta   90.00
_cell.angle_gamma   90.00
#
_symmetry.space_group_name_H-M   'P 1'
#
loop_
_entity.id
_entity.type
_entity.pdbx_description
1 polymer ?
#
loop_
_entity_poly.entity_id
_entity_poly.type
_entity_poly.pdbx_seq_one_letter_code
_entity_poly.pdbx_strand_id
1 'polypeptide(L)'
;MFVEVHTDQPPRETFARQRAWKALEQRIAKIPVGVVLVLKAGNMPPTAPDAGTAKKVAQEVRRRLLQSPSTSSVTAYGYTFLVLADRFGPIASQNGLLAQFAGPSGVAGPVDAARLARAVNDKVRKYAALADRYDVPLVVAAGAHRFTAVDLDDVDGLIAGERTISFQFNIGDAFIGAQKINLAHPPQWIMPADLSALLWIDNQPPFAATARPNAQARRVVPDSLAELVSPSP
;
A
#
# COMPACT_ATOMS: atom_id res chain seq x y z
N MET A 1 22.20 6.18 -22.17
CA MET A 1 21.49 6.35 -20.88
C MET A 1 21.40 5.00 -20.19
N PHE A 2 21.64 4.94 -18.89
CA PHE A 2 21.33 3.76 -18.08
C PHE A 2 20.04 3.99 -17.31
N VAL A 3 19.14 3.01 -17.39
CA VAL A 3 17.88 3.01 -16.64
C VAL A 3 17.92 1.80 -15.73
N GLU A 4 17.69 2.01 -14.44
CA GLU A 4 17.50 0.92 -13.50
C GLU A 4 16.12 0.94 -12.87
N VAL A 5 15.55 -0.25 -12.68
CA VAL A 5 14.18 -0.40 -12.20
C VAL A 5 14.17 -0.74 -10.71
N HIS A 6 13.30 -0.05 -9.97
CA HIS A 6 12.98 -0.37 -8.59
C HIS A 6 11.47 -0.42 -8.39
N THR A 7 11.00 -1.47 -7.74
CA THR A 7 9.63 -1.55 -7.23
C THR A 7 9.68 -1.57 -5.73
N ASP A 8 9.08 -0.57 -5.09
CA ASP A 8 8.92 -0.55 -3.64
C ASP A 8 7.87 -1.60 -3.25
N GLN A 9 8.32 -2.68 -2.61
CA GLN A 9 7.47 -3.80 -2.22
C GLN A 9 7.26 -3.82 -0.70
N PRO A 10 6.07 -4.25 -0.23
CA PRO A 10 5.87 -4.44 1.20
C PRO A 10 6.83 -5.53 1.74
N PRO A 11 7.17 -5.49 3.04
CA PRO A 11 7.94 -6.56 3.68
C PRO A 11 7.29 -7.93 3.47
N ARG A 12 8.11 -8.99 3.35
CA ARG A 12 7.63 -10.37 3.10
C ARG A 12 6.58 -10.82 4.10
N GLU A 13 6.75 -10.48 5.37
CA GLU A 13 5.80 -10.83 6.44
C GLU A 13 4.46 -10.13 6.26
N THR A 14 4.46 -8.84 5.91
CA THR A 14 3.25 -8.08 5.59
C THR A 14 2.50 -8.72 4.43
N PHE A 15 3.22 -9.10 3.38
CA PHE A 15 2.63 -9.75 2.22
C PHE A 15 2.06 -11.14 2.55
N ALA A 16 2.75 -11.93 3.39
CA ALA A 16 2.23 -13.21 3.87
C ALA A 16 0.95 -13.04 4.69
N ARG A 17 0.92 -12.04 5.57
CA ARG A 17 -0.24 -11.67 6.39
C ARG A 17 -1.45 -11.28 5.53
N GLN A 18 -1.22 -10.46 4.51
CA GLN A 18 -2.25 -10.07 3.53
C GLN A 18 -2.84 -11.27 2.79
N ARG A 19 -1.98 -12.18 2.31
CA ARG A 19 -2.44 -13.41 1.65
C ARG A 19 -3.30 -14.25 2.58
N ALA A 20 -2.92 -14.36 3.86
CA ALA A 20 -3.68 -15.09 4.86
C ALA A 20 -5.07 -14.46 5.12
N TRP A 21 -5.14 -13.14 5.25
CA TRP A 21 -6.42 -12.42 5.33
C TRP A 21 -7.27 -12.61 4.08
N LYS A 22 -6.67 -12.49 2.88
CA LYS A 22 -7.37 -12.69 1.62
C LYS A 22 -7.95 -14.10 1.48
N ALA A 23 -7.23 -15.11 1.99
CA ALA A 23 -7.73 -16.48 2.01
C ALA A 23 -8.95 -16.63 2.93
N LEU A 24 -9.02 -15.91 4.05
CA LEU A 24 -10.22 -15.88 4.89
C LEU A 24 -11.38 -15.14 4.19
N GLU A 25 -11.13 -13.98 3.58
CA GLU A 25 -12.14 -13.25 2.79
C GLU A 25 -12.79 -14.14 1.73
N GLN A 26 -11.97 -14.86 0.96
CA GLN A 26 -12.45 -15.77 -0.09
C GLN A 26 -13.29 -16.93 0.47
N ARG A 27 -13.08 -17.33 1.72
CA ARG A 27 -13.90 -18.37 2.38
C ARG A 27 -15.21 -17.79 2.86
N ILE A 28 -15.19 -16.59 3.46
CA ILE A 28 -16.39 -15.89 3.92
C ILE A 28 -17.27 -15.50 2.73
N ALA A 29 -16.69 -15.12 1.60
CA ALA A 29 -17.39 -14.80 0.36
C ALA A 29 -18.23 -15.97 -0.22
N LYS A 30 -18.13 -17.18 0.36
CA LYS A 30 -18.95 -18.35 -0.01
C LYS A 30 -20.14 -18.58 0.93
N ILE A 31 -20.32 -17.74 1.95
CA ILE A 31 -21.41 -17.86 2.93
C ILE A 31 -22.67 -17.21 2.33
N PRO A 32 -23.81 -17.93 2.24
CA PRO A 32 -25.01 -17.42 1.58
C PRO A 32 -25.86 -16.53 2.50
N VAL A 33 -25.24 -15.43 2.97
CA VAL A 33 -25.90 -14.38 3.76
C VAL A 33 -25.35 -13.03 3.30
N GLY A 34 -26.17 -12.19 2.67
CA GLY A 34 -25.76 -10.96 1.98
C GLY A 34 -25.40 -9.78 2.89
N VAL A 35 -24.53 -10.00 3.88
CA VAL A 35 -24.09 -8.98 4.86
C VAL A 35 -22.62 -8.63 4.71
N VAL A 36 -22.26 -7.41 5.13
CA VAL A 36 -20.86 -7.01 5.25
C VAL A 36 -20.36 -7.25 6.69
N LEU A 37 -19.23 -7.94 6.81
CA LEU A 37 -18.52 -8.20 8.04
C LEU A 37 -17.23 -7.38 8.12
N VAL A 38 -16.92 -6.91 9.33
CA VAL A 38 -15.62 -6.32 9.69
C VAL A 38 -15.11 -6.93 10.98
N LEU A 39 -13.81 -6.88 11.23
CA LEU A 39 -13.29 -7.25 12.55
C LEU A 39 -13.59 -6.14 13.55
N LYS A 40 -14.02 -6.53 14.76
CA LYS A 40 -14.11 -5.62 15.89
C LYS A 40 -12.73 -5.06 16.20
N ALA A 41 -12.64 -3.73 16.35
CA ALA A 41 -11.40 -3.07 16.71
C ALA A 41 -10.90 -3.53 18.10
N GLY A 42 -9.58 -3.67 18.21
CA GLY A 42 -8.88 -3.95 19.45
C GLY A 42 -7.66 -3.04 19.57
N ASN A 43 -6.98 -3.09 20.72
CA ASN A 43 -5.82 -2.23 20.98
C ASN A 43 -4.57 -2.62 20.17
N MET A 44 -4.55 -3.82 19.60
CA MET A 44 -3.43 -4.37 18.84
C MET A 44 -3.93 -4.83 17.46
N PRO A 45 -3.08 -4.78 16.41
CA PRO A 45 -3.41 -5.36 15.12
C PRO A 45 -3.77 -6.85 15.27
N PRO A 46 -4.89 -7.30 14.68
CA PRO A 46 -5.26 -8.71 14.74
C PRO A 46 -4.23 -9.57 14.00
N THR A 47 -3.87 -10.71 14.60
CA THR A 47 -3.00 -11.71 13.96
C THR A 47 -3.74 -12.35 12.79
N ALA A 48 -3.06 -12.55 11.65
CA ALA A 48 -3.69 -13.26 10.54
C ALA A 48 -3.85 -14.76 10.85
N PRO A 49 -4.99 -15.37 10.49
CA PRO A 49 -5.20 -16.80 10.70
C PRO A 49 -4.36 -17.62 9.72
N ASP A 50 -3.82 -18.75 10.20
CA ASP A 50 -3.32 -19.78 9.29
C ASP A 50 -4.46 -20.43 8.47
N ALA A 51 -4.13 -21.27 7.49
CA ALA A 51 -5.11 -21.88 6.60
C ALA A 51 -6.15 -22.77 7.33
N GLY A 52 -5.75 -23.49 8.37
CA GLY A 52 -6.63 -24.36 9.17
C GLY A 52 -7.56 -23.53 10.04
N THR A 53 -7.02 -22.52 10.71
CA THR A 53 -7.76 -21.55 11.51
C THR A 53 -8.76 -20.78 10.65
N ALA A 54 -8.36 -20.31 9.47
CA ALA A 54 -9.24 -19.60 8.54
C ALA A 54 -10.43 -20.47 8.09
N LYS A 55 -10.21 -21.78 7.85
CA LYS A 55 -11.29 -22.71 7.54
C LYS A 55 -12.29 -22.84 8.70
N LYS A 56 -11.78 -23.02 9.92
CA LYS A 56 -12.60 -23.16 11.13
C LYS A 56 -13.40 -21.88 11.43
N VAL A 57 -12.76 -20.72 11.32
CA VAL A 57 -13.41 -19.41 11.46
C VAL A 57 -14.55 -19.25 10.46
N ALA A 58 -14.30 -19.47 9.17
CA ALA A 58 -15.33 -19.32 8.15
C ALA A 58 -16.52 -20.29 8.35
N GLN A 59 -16.25 -21.51 8.82
CA GLN A 59 -17.30 -22.49 9.11
C GLN A 59 -18.17 -22.06 10.30
N GLU A 60 -17.56 -21.56 11.37
CA GLU A 60 -18.30 -21.07 12.54
C GLU A 60 -19.09 -19.80 12.20
N VAL A 61 -18.50 -18.87 11.45
CA VAL A 61 -19.19 -17.66 10.97
C VAL A 61 -20.41 -18.04 10.13
N ARG A 62 -20.25 -18.98 9.18
CA ARG A 62 -21.36 -19.49 8.38
C ARG A 62 -22.48 -20.04 9.26
N ARG A 63 -22.13 -20.90 10.21
CA ARG A 63 -23.10 -21.55 11.10
C ARG A 63 -23.89 -20.50 11.88
N ARG A 64 -23.22 -19.49 12.43
CA ARG A 64 -23.84 -18.43 13.24
C ARG A 64 -24.75 -17.53 12.42
N LEU A 65 -24.31 -17.08 11.25
CA LEU A 65 -25.11 -16.23 10.37
C LEU A 65 -26.37 -16.95 9.86
N LEU A 66 -26.28 -18.24 9.55
CA LEU A 66 -27.43 -19.02 9.10
C LEU A 66 -28.42 -19.35 10.22
N GLN A 67 -27.95 -19.48 11.46
CA GLN A 67 -28.80 -19.74 12.62
C GLN A 67 -29.55 -18.49 13.09
N SER A 68 -28.94 -17.32 12.96
CA SER A 68 -29.53 -16.06 13.41
C SER A 68 -29.15 -14.93 12.45
N PRO A 69 -29.98 -14.70 11.41
CA PRO A 69 -29.72 -13.67 10.39
C PRO A 69 -29.68 -12.24 10.93
N SER A 70 -30.25 -12.00 12.11
CA SER A 70 -30.27 -10.70 12.81
C SER A 70 -29.07 -10.51 13.76
N THR A 71 -28.10 -11.42 13.75
CA THR A 71 -26.90 -11.35 14.58
C THR A 71 -26.07 -10.10 14.26
N SER A 72 -25.79 -9.25 15.25
CA SER A 72 -24.94 -8.06 15.09
C SER A 72 -23.44 -8.34 15.24
N SER A 73 -23.07 -9.45 15.90
CA SER A 73 -21.67 -9.85 16.06
C SER A 73 -21.48 -11.36 16.16
N VAL A 74 -20.40 -11.87 15.58
CA VAL A 74 -20.04 -13.29 15.59
C VAL A 74 -18.62 -13.46 16.14
N THR A 75 -18.48 -14.22 17.23
CA THR A 75 -17.17 -14.58 17.78
C THR A 75 -16.78 -15.99 17.34
N ALA A 76 -15.60 -16.15 16.74
CA ALA A 76 -15.08 -17.41 16.24
C ALA A 76 -13.55 -17.48 16.40
N TYR A 77 -13.06 -18.47 17.15
CA TYR A 77 -11.62 -18.77 17.28
C TYR A 77 -10.73 -17.55 17.59
N GLY A 78 -11.15 -16.71 18.54
CA GLY A 78 -10.40 -15.51 18.95
C GLY A 78 -10.66 -14.26 18.11
N TYR A 79 -11.42 -14.38 17.03
CA TYR A 79 -11.86 -13.24 16.21
C TYR A 79 -13.29 -12.85 16.55
N THR A 80 -13.57 -11.56 16.62
CA THR A 80 -14.94 -11.04 16.71
C THR A 80 -15.25 -10.27 15.44
N PHE A 81 -16.23 -10.76 14.68
CA PHE A 81 -16.76 -10.11 13.49
C PHE A 81 -17.99 -9.30 13.86
N LEU A 82 -18.10 -8.09 13.36
CA LEU A 82 -19.29 -7.26 13.46
C LEU A 82 -20.00 -7.28 12.11
N VAL A 83 -21.33 -7.43 12.13
CA VAL A 83 -22.16 -7.17 10.96
C VAL A 83 -22.30 -5.66 10.86
N LEU A 84 -21.75 -5.08 9.80
CA LEU A 84 -21.91 -3.65 9.56
C LEU A 84 -23.38 -3.35 9.30
N ALA A 85 -23.87 -2.32 9.98
CA ALA A 85 -25.22 -1.82 9.84
C ALA A 85 -25.21 -0.30 9.77
N ASP A 86 -26.14 0.26 9.00
CA ASP A 86 -26.48 1.66 9.04
C ASP A 86 -27.80 1.87 9.81
N ARG A 87 -28.39 3.07 9.73
CA ARG A 87 -29.67 3.39 10.39
C ARG A 87 -30.88 2.60 9.88
N PHE A 88 -30.75 1.94 8.73
CA PHE A 88 -31.81 1.14 8.09
C PHE A 88 -31.61 -0.36 8.26
N GLY A 89 -30.47 -0.79 8.79
CA GLY A 89 -30.18 -2.19 9.09
C GLY A 89 -28.82 -2.63 8.55
N PRO A 90 -28.57 -3.95 8.42
CA PRO A 90 -27.32 -4.48 7.89
C PRO A 90 -27.01 -3.94 6.49
N ILE A 91 -25.76 -3.55 6.28
CA ILE A 91 -25.28 -3.13 4.96
C ILE A 91 -25.26 -4.35 4.04
N ALA A 92 -25.89 -4.18 2.88
CA ALA A 92 -25.91 -5.21 1.83
C ALA A 92 -24.51 -5.44 1.27
N SER A 93 -24.15 -6.71 1.13
CA SER A 93 -22.89 -7.13 0.52
C SER A 93 -22.83 -6.77 -0.97
N GLN A 94 -21.65 -6.33 -1.43
CA GLN A 94 -21.38 -6.16 -2.86
C GLN A 94 -21.31 -7.50 -3.62
N ASN A 95 -21.18 -8.62 -2.91
CA ASN A 95 -21.27 -9.97 -3.48
C ASN A 95 -22.74 -10.46 -3.62
N GLY A 96 -23.73 -9.57 -3.49
CA GLY A 96 -25.15 -9.91 -3.55
C GLY A 96 -25.60 -10.71 -2.33
N LEU A 97 -26.16 -11.90 -2.54
CA LEU A 97 -26.65 -12.79 -1.47
C LEU A 97 -25.54 -13.48 -0.68
N LEU A 98 -24.28 -13.22 -1.01
CA LEU A 98 -23.12 -13.81 -0.35
C LEU A 98 -22.50 -12.81 0.62
N ALA A 99 -21.92 -13.30 1.71
CA ALA A 99 -21.27 -12.43 2.68
C ALA A 99 -20.07 -11.71 2.05
N GLN A 100 -19.77 -10.54 2.57
CA GLN A 100 -18.54 -9.81 2.28
C GLN A 100 -17.78 -9.65 3.58
N PHE A 101 -16.48 -9.87 3.54
CA PHE A 101 -15.58 -9.54 4.63
C PHE A 101 -14.44 -8.73 4.04
N ALA A 102 -14.18 -7.57 4.63
CA ALA A 102 -12.99 -6.80 4.35
C ALA A 102 -11.99 -7.11 5.46
N GLY A 103 -10.97 -7.90 5.12
CA GLY A 103 -9.89 -8.21 6.03
C GLY A 103 -9.01 -6.98 6.27
N PRO A 104 -8.27 -6.94 7.40
CA PRO A 104 -7.26 -5.93 7.61
C PRO A 104 -6.29 -5.89 6.43
N SER A 105 -6.05 -4.71 5.90
CA SER A 105 -5.13 -4.49 4.79
C SER A 105 -3.70 -4.89 5.15
N GLY A 106 -3.37 -4.96 6.45
CA GLY A 106 -2.03 -5.28 6.96
C GLY A 106 -0.98 -4.20 6.68
N VAL A 107 -1.37 -3.15 5.96
CA VAL A 107 -0.56 -1.98 5.57
C VAL A 107 -1.17 -0.68 6.07
N ALA A 108 -2.30 -0.77 6.79
CA ALA A 108 -2.87 0.34 7.53
C ALA A 108 -1.79 1.00 8.38
N GLY A 109 -1.47 2.25 8.07
CA GLY A 109 -0.20 2.78 8.51
C GLY A 109 0.15 4.12 7.86
N PRO A 110 1.15 4.81 8.45
CA PRO A 110 1.80 5.91 7.77
C PRO A 110 2.47 5.40 6.49
N VAL A 111 2.35 6.19 5.43
CA VAL A 111 3.03 6.00 4.16
C VAL A 111 4.36 6.75 4.21
N ASP A 112 5.45 6.11 3.78
CA ASP A 112 6.81 6.65 3.88
C ASP A 112 7.61 6.47 2.58
N ALA A 113 7.67 7.54 1.78
CA ALA A 113 8.50 7.60 0.58
C ALA A 113 10.02 7.55 0.88
N ALA A 114 10.46 7.75 2.14
CA ALA A 114 11.88 7.70 2.47
C ALA A 114 12.48 6.30 2.29
N ARG A 115 11.66 5.23 2.37
CA ARG A 115 12.13 3.88 2.02
C ARG A 115 12.51 3.79 0.55
N LEU A 116 11.67 4.34 -0.34
CA LEU A 116 11.96 4.41 -1.76
C LEU A 116 13.21 5.23 -2.02
N ALA A 117 13.32 6.42 -1.45
CA ALA A 117 14.49 7.29 -1.59
C ALA A 117 15.80 6.59 -1.20
N ARG A 118 15.81 5.84 -0.08
CA ARG A 118 16.96 5.02 0.32
C ARG A 118 17.32 3.97 -0.73
N ALA A 119 16.33 3.24 -1.25
CA ALA A 119 16.56 2.23 -2.27
C ALA A 119 17.06 2.82 -3.59
N VAL A 120 16.57 4.00 -3.98
CA VAL A 120 17.09 4.76 -5.12
C VAL A 120 18.55 5.15 -4.89
N ASN A 121 18.89 5.69 -3.72
CA ASN A 121 20.27 6.04 -3.38
C ASN A 121 21.22 4.84 -3.44
N ASP A 122 20.78 3.66 -2.98
CA ASP A 122 21.57 2.43 -3.05
C ASP A 122 21.82 2.00 -4.51
N LYS A 123 20.82 2.14 -5.39
CA LYS A 123 20.96 1.89 -6.83
C LYS A 123 21.93 2.88 -7.47
N VAL A 124 21.81 4.17 -7.16
CA VAL A 124 22.71 5.20 -7.66
C VAL A 124 24.15 4.89 -7.25
N ARG A 125 24.40 4.60 -5.97
CA ARG A 125 25.74 4.22 -5.48
C ARG A 125 26.30 3.02 -6.22
N LYS A 126 25.47 2.02 -6.52
CA LYS A 126 25.90 0.80 -7.23
C LYS A 126 26.30 1.07 -8.68
N TYR A 127 25.62 1.98 -9.37
CA TYR A 127 25.78 2.17 -10.82
C TYR A 127 26.46 3.48 -11.24
N ALA A 128 26.75 4.40 -10.31
CA ALA A 128 27.41 5.69 -10.60
C ALA A 128 28.72 5.51 -11.39
N ALA A 129 29.62 4.64 -10.92
CA ALA A 129 30.89 4.38 -11.60
C ALA A 129 30.72 3.81 -13.02
N LEU A 130 29.64 3.06 -13.26
CA LEU A 130 29.33 2.54 -14.59
C LEU A 130 28.84 3.67 -15.50
N ALA A 131 27.92 4.51 -15.01
CA ALA A 131 27.43 5.68 -15.73
C ALA A 131 28.58 6.65 -16.06
N ASP A 132 29.53 6.82 -15.15
CA ASP A 132 30.74 7.62 -15.37
C ASP A 132 31.64 7.04 -16.46
N ARG A 133 31.89 5.73 -16.42
CA ARG A 133 32.75 5.06 -17.40
C ARG A 133 32.26 5.20 -18.84
N TYR A 134 30.95 5.20 -19.04
CA TYR A 134 30.35 5.29 -20.37
C TYR A 134 29.84 6.69 -20.72
N ASP A 135 30.05 7.65 -19.82
CA ASP A 135 29.58 9.03 -19.92
C ASP A 135 28.09 9.16 -20.33
N VAL A 136 27.23 8.45 -19.60
CA VAL A 136 25.78 8.44 -19.85
C VAL A 136 24.98 8.88 -18.62
N PRO A 137 23.80 9.52 -18.81
CA PRO A 137 22.92 9.84 -17.70
C PRO A 137 22.40 8.55 -17.04
N LEU A 138 22.26 8.60 -15.70
CA LEU A 138 21.71 7.52 -14.89
C LEU A 138 20.30 7.91 -14.43
N VAL A 139 19.32 7.11 -14.82
CA VAL A 139 17.91 7.29 -14.45
C VAL A 139 17.47 6.08 -13.63
N VAL A 140 16.71 6.32 -12.56
CA VAL A 140 16.05 5.25 -11.82
C VAL A 140 14.56 5.32 -12.09
N ALA A 141 14.02 4.27 -12.70
CA ALA A 141 12.60 4.05 -12.87
C ALA A 141 12.04 3.40 -11.61
N ALA A 142 11.23 4.13 -10.87
CA ALA A 142 10.65 3.71 -9.61
C ALA A 142 9.13 3.57 -9.73
N GLY A 143 8.58 2.56 -9.09
CA GLY A 143 7.14 2.46 -8.85
C GLY A 143 6.89 1.82 -7.49
N ALA A 144 5.69 1.99 -6.98
CA ALA A 144 5.29 1.44 -5.69
C ALA A 144 4.23 0.35 -5.88
N HIS A 145 4.40 -0.76 -5.18
CA HIS A 145 3.32 -1.75 -5.12
C HIS A 145 2.10 -1.11 -4.44
N ARG A 146 0.87 -1.39 -4.92
CA ARG A 146 -0.40 -0.89 -4.32
C ARG A 146 -0.61 -1.09 -2.80
N PHE A 147 0.27 -1.85 -2.16
CA PHE A 147 0.24 -2.15 -0.73
C PHE A 147 1.23 -1.29 0.06
N THR A 148 2.06 -0.48 -0.58
CA THR A 148 2.89 0.50 0.12
C THR A 148 2.21 1.86 0.19
N ALA A 149 1.18 2.08 -0.65
CA ALA A 149 0.46 3.33 -0.85
C ALA A 149 1.30 4.56 -1.19
N VAL A 150 2.61 4.38 -1.35
CA VAL A 150 3.48 5.45 -1.84
C VAL A 150 3.03 5.79 -3.25
N ASP A 151 2.69 7.05 -3.46
CA ASP A 151 2.39 7.62 -4.77
C ASP A 151 3.42 8.67 -5.19
N LEU A 152 3.18 9.34 -6.31
CA LEU A 152 4.07 10.39 -6.81
C LEU A 152 4.02 11.64 -5.92
N ASP A 153 2.87 11.96 -5.33
CA ASP A 153 2.71 13.14 -4.48
C ASP A 153 3.51 12.97 -3.19
N ASP A 154 3.57 11.76 -2.62
CA ASP A 154 4.44 11.45 -1.47
C ASP A 154 5.93 11.66 -1.81
N VAL A 155 6.35 11.30 -3.03
CA VAL A 155 7.73 11.48 -3.50
C VAL A 155 8.03 12.96 -3.73
N ASP A 156 7.12 13.68 -4.35
CA ASP A 156 7.27 15.11 -4.62
C ASP A 156 7.31 15.92 -3.32
N GLY A 157 6.43 15.60 -2.37
CA GLY A 157 6.47 16.18 -1.03
C GLY A 157 7.81 15.92 -0.32
N LEU A 158 8.35 14.71 -0.45
CA LEU A 158 9.67 14.38 0.11
C LEU A 158 10.82 15.14 -0.56
N ILE A 159 10.77 15.35 -1.88
CA ILE A 159 11.79 16.13 -2.62
C ILE A 159 11.72 17.61 -2.23
N ALA A 160 10.51 18.16 -2.16
CA ALA A 160 10.24 19.55 -1.80
C ALA A 160 10.44 19.84 -0.30
N GLY A 161 10.53 18.81 0.54
CA GLY A 161 10.62 18.96 2.00
C GLY A 161 9.31 19.46 2.62
N GLU A 162 8.17 19.05 2.04
CA GLU A 162 6.85 19.40 2.51
C GLU A 162 6.54 18.77 3.88
N ARG A 163 5.60 19.39 4.60
CA ARG A 163 5.14 18.93 5.92
C ARG A 163 3.90 18.05 5.79
N THR A 164 3.94 17.09 4.88
CA THR A 164 2.83 16.18 4.59
C THR A 164 2.94 14.89 5.40
N ILE A 165 1.78 14.35 5.77
CA ILE A 165 1.66 13.06 6.45
C ILE A 165 0.58 12.28 5.75
N SER A 166 0.96 11.16 5.14
CA SER A 166 0.04 10.28 4.43
C SER A 166 -0.21 9.05 5.28
N PHE A 167 -1.49 8.66 5.40
CA PHE A 167 -1.89 7.42 6.04
C PHE A 167 -2.74 6.61 5.07
N GLN A 168 -2.40 5.34 4.90
CA GLN A 168 -3.25 4.39 4.20
C GLN A 168 -4.11 3.63 5.21
N PHE A 169 -5.39 3.44 4.90
CA PHE A 169 -6.28 2.50 5.59
C PHE A 169 -7.41 2.07 4.66
N ASN A 170 -8.04 0.95 4.99
CA ASN A 170 -9.19 0.39 4.31
C ASN A 170 -10.30 0.05 5.30
N ILE A 171 -11.50 -0.19 4.77
CA ILE A 171 -12.60 -0.78 5.55
C ILE A 171 -12.13 -2.12 6.13
N GLY A 172 -12.32 -2.32 7.43
CA GLY A 172 -11.86 -3.51 8.14
C GLY A 172 -10.51 -3.34 8.87
N ASP A 173 -9.80 -2.23 8.63
CA ASP A 173 -8.63 -1.88 9.43
C ASP A 173 -9.05 -1.41 10.82
N ALA A 174 -8.78 -2.27 11.81
CA ALA A 174 -9.03 -2.01 13.22
C ALA A 174 -8.00 -1.06 13.86
N PHE A 175 -6.86 -0.84 13.20
CA PHE A 175 -5.72 -0.08 13.70
C PHE A 175 -4.96 0.53 12.51
N ILE A 176 -4.81 1.87 12.50
CA ILE A 176 -4.19 2.64 11.40
C ILE A 176 -2.72 2.98 11.71
N GLY A 177 -2.20 2.63 12.89
CA GLY A 177 -0.82 2.96 13.28
C GLY A 177 -0.68 4.34 13.93
N ALA A 178 0.57 4.70 14.20
CA ALA A 178 0.95 6.00 14.71
C ALA A 178 2.34 6.36 14.15
N GLN A 179 2.56 7.64 13.88
CA GLN A 179 3.85 8.17 13.43
C GLN A 179 4.23 9.38 14.28
N LYS A 180 5.50 9.43 14.70
CA LYS A 180 6.08 10.63 15.32
C LYS A 180 6.82 11.41 14.25
N ILE A 181 6.55 12.70 14.17
CA ILE A 181 7.13 13.57 13.14
C ILE A 181 7.74 14.79 13.82
N ASN A 182 8.93 15.15 13.37
CA ASN A 182 9.59 16.38 13.78
C ASN A 182 9.17 17.52 12.84
N LEU A 183 8.19 18.31 13.26
CA LEU A 183 7.67 19.43 12.45
C LEU A 183 8.72 20.54 12.22
N ALA A 184 9.75 20.63 13.05
CA ALA A 184 10.83 21.61 12.88
C ALA A 184 11.82 21.21 11.77
N HIS A 185 11.93 19.91 11.47
CA HIS A 185 12.82 19.37 10.45
C HIS A 185 12.04 18.31 9.65
N PRO A 186 11.18 18.72 8.71
CA PRO A 186 10.43 17.76 7.91
C PRO A 186 11.40 16.85 7.14
N PRO A 187 11.04 15.58 6.93
CA PRO A 187 11.82 14.69 6.09
C PRO A 187 12.00 15.31 4.69
N GLN A 188 13.25 15.40 4.24
CA GLN A 188 13.56 15.88 2.90
C GLN A 188 14.55 14.92 2.24
N TRP A 189 14.33 14.62 0.96
CA TRP A 189 15.29 13.88 0.15
C TRP A 189 15.93 14.78 -0.90
N ILE A 190 17.26 14.90 -0.80
CA ILE A 190 18.08 15.53 -1.84
C ILE A 190 18.53 14.43 -2.79
N MET A 191 18.10 14.52 -4.05
CA MET A 191 18.52 13.58 -5.10
C MET A 191 20.05 13.63 -5.28
N PRO A 192 20.76 12.48 -5.26
CA PRO A 192 22.21 12.47 -5.45
C PRO A 192 22.62 13.07 -6.79
N ALA A 193 23.73 13.79 -6.86
CA ALA A 193 24.21 14.43 -8.10
C ALA A 193 24.52 13.44 -9.24
N ASP A 194 24.74 12.16 -8.92
CA ASP A 194 24.95 11.09 -9.91
C ASP A 194 23.63 10.55 -10.49
N LEU A 195 22.48 10.92 -9.93
CA LEU A 195 21.14 10.63 -10.45
C LEU A 195 20.71 11.76 -11.37
N SER A 196 20.49 11.47 -12.66
CA SER A 196 20.02 12.44 -13.64
C SER A 196 18.51 12.71 -13.54
N ALA A 197 17.71 11.67 -13.28
CA ALA A 197 16.27 11.81 -13.03
C ALA A 197 15.71 10.57 -12.30
N LEU A 198 14.61 10.78 -11.58
CA LEU A 198 13.70 9.72 -11.17
C LEU A 198 12.56 9.63 -12.20
N LEU A 199 12.25 8.43 -12.67
CA LEU A 199 11.08 8.17 -13.51
C LEU A 199 10.04 7.40 -12.68
N TRP A 200 8.97 8.06 -12.28
CA TRP A 200 7.87 7.41 -11.57
C TRP A 200 6.99 6.62 -12.54
N ILE A 201 6.65 5.38 -12.19
CA ILE A 201 5.73 4.52 -12.93
C ILE A 201 4.53 4.23 -12.03
N ASP A 202 3.33 4.62 -12.47
CA ASP A 202 2.10 4.35 -11.76
C ASP A 202 1.84 2.84 -11.64
N ASN A 203 1.10 2.43 -10.61
CA ASN A 203 0.78 1.05 -10.32
C ASN A 203 -0.61 0.61 -10.80
N GLN A 204 -1.35 1.51 -11.45
CA GLN A 204 -2.64 1.22 -12.10
C GLN A 204 -2.53 1.24 -13.63
N PRO A 205 -3.24 0.34 -14.34
CA PRO A 205 -3.45 0.47 -15.78
C PRO A 205 -4.40 1.64 -16.11
N PRO A 206 -4.15 2.40 -17.21
CA PRO A 206 -2.96 2.34 -18.06
C PRO A 206 -1.73 2.90 -17.32
N PHE A 207 -0.63 2.15 -17.30
CA PHE A 207 0.59 2.54 -16.58
C PHE A 207 1.16 3.83 -17.17
N ALA A 208 1.04 4.93 -16.44
CA ALA A 208 1.63 6.22 -16.79
C ALA A 208 3.04 6.33 -16.20
N ALA A 209 3.91 7.07 -16.90
CA ALA A 209 5.25 7.37 -16.41
C ALA A 209 5.45 8.89 -16.35
N THR A 210 5.96 9.37 -15.21
CA THR A 210 6.21 10.81 -14.98
C THR A 210 7.65 11.02 -14.54
N ALA A 211 8.36 11.94 -15.20
CA ALA A 211 9.75 12.22 -14.88
C ALA A 211 9.89 13.32 -13.81
N ARG A 212 10.89 13.16 -12.94
CA ARG A 212 11.40 14.17 -12.01
C ARG A 212 12.89 14.38 -12.29
N PRO A 213 13.25 15.33 -13.17
CA PRO A 213 14.63 15.68 -13.45
C PRO A 213 15.35 16.17 -12.21
N ASN A 214 16.61 15.79 -12.04
CA ASN A 214 17.44 16.31 -10.96
C ASN A 214 18.20 17.55 -11.45
N ALA A 215 17.81 18.73 -10.96
CA ALA A 215 18.46 19.99 -11.30
C ALA A 215 19.94 20.07 -10.89
N GLN A 216 20.37 19.24 -9.94
CA GLN A 216 21.75 19.17 -9.45
C GLN A 216 22.55 18.02 -10.10
N ALA A 217 21.99 17.36 -11.12
CA ALA A 217 22.65 16.24 -11.78
C ALA A 217 23.92 16.68 -12.52
N ARG A 218 24.96 15.85 -12.45
CA ARG A 218 26.18 16.02 -13.24
C ARG A 218 25.94 15.85 -14.75
N ARG A 219 24.94 15.05 -15.11
CA ARG A 219 24.57 14.75 -16.51
C ARG A 219 23.10 15.00 -16.72
N VAL A 220 22.78 15.77 -17.74
CA VAL A 220 21.41 16.12 -18.12
C VAL A 220 20.73 14.92 -18.77
N VAL A 221 19.42 14.75 -18.53
CA VAL A 221 18.62 13.73 -19.22
C VAL A 221 18.31 14.14 -20.67
N PRO A 222 18.10 13.19 -21.59
CA PRO A 222 17.65 13.51 -22.94
C PRO A 222 16.28 14.21 -22.95
N ASP A 223 16.05 15.10 -23.92
CA ASP A 223 14.82 15.90 -24.04
C ASP A 223 13.54 15.05 -24.06
N SER A 224 13.61 13.86 -24.66
CA SER A 224 12.48 12.90 -24.71
C SER A 224 11.99 12.44 -23.34
N LEU A 225 12.82 12.54 -22.30
CA LEU A 225 12.47 12.25 -20.90
C LEU A 225 12.02 13.51 -20.16
N ALA A 226 12.48 14.69 -20.58
CA ALA A 226 12.01 15.98 -20.07
C ALA A 226 10.57 16.27 -20.52
N GLU A 227 10.12 15.69 -21.64
CA GLU A 227 8.72 15.77 -22.10
C GLU A 227 7.73 15.00 -21.20
N LEU A 228 8.21 14.06 -20.38
CA LEU A 228 7.39 13.29 -19.42
C LEU A 228 7.15 14.03 -18.09
N VAL A 229 7.45 15.34 -18.03
CA VAL A 229 7.44 16.14 -16.78
C VAL A 229 6.04 16.66 -16.40
N SER A 230 5.01 16.49 -17.24
CA SER A 230 3.66 17.03 -16.94
C SER A 230 2.60 15.95 -16.69
N PRO A 231 1.92 15.96 -15.55
CA PRO A 231 0.46 15.89 -15.53
C PRO A 231 -0.08 17.32 -15.73
N SER A 232 -0.91 17.52 -16.75
CA SER A 232 -1.80 18.70 -16.82
C SER A 232 -3.24 18.21 -16.56
N PRO A 233 -4.08 19.09 -15.97
CA PRO A 233 -5.03 18.82 -14.90
C PRO A 233 -6.18 17.85 -15.20
#